data_AF-D0GMY4-F1
#
_entry.id   AF-D0GMY4-F1
#
_cell.length_a   1.000
_cell.length_b   1.000
_cell.length_c   1.000
_cell.angle_alpha   90.00
_cell.angle_beta   90.00
_cell.angle_gamma   90.00
#
_symmetry.space_group_name_H-M   'P 1'
#
loop_
_entity.id
_entity.type
_entity.pdbx_description
1 polymer ?
#
loop_
_entity_poly.entity_id
_entity_poly.type
_entity_poly.pdbx_seq_one_letter_code
_entity_poly.pdbx_strand_id
1 'polypeptide(L)'
;MLVVYPAIFHKAVEGGYVVVFPDLNNGATQGETLEEAIEMAQDYIGTYLYDDFLNGKELPKASRIENIKINFEEGEKEYYRENKSFTSLVNLDMKRYVDECKSQTVRKNVSIPSWLNEKAKRNNINFSNILQEALKQELGID
;
A
#
# COMPACT_ATOMS: atom_id res chain seq x y z
N MET A 1 -9.82 1.92 -7.01
CA MET A 1 -11.01 1.45 -6.28
C MET A 1 -10.78 1.78 -4.83
N LEU A 2 -11.64 2.61 -4.23
CA LEU A 2 -11.50 3.00 -2.83
C LEU A 2 -12.03 1.88 -1.93
N VAL A 3 -11.20 1.41 -1.01
CA VAL A 3 -11.57 0.51 0.09
C VAL A 3 -11.39 1.23 1.43
N VAL A 4 -12.18 0.85 2.43
CA VAL A 4 -12.15 1.45 3.77
C VAL A 4 -12.37 0.33 4.79
N TYR A 5 -11.43 0.19 5.73
CA TYR A 5 -11.53 -0.76 6.83
C TYR A 5 -11.39 -0.05 8.18
N PRO A 6 -12.16 -0.46 9.19
CA PRO A 6 -11.93 0.02 10.54
C PRO A 6 -10.68 -0.64 11.14
N ALA A 7 -9.92 0.14 11.89
CA ALA A 7 -8.74 -0.31 12.61
C ALA A 7 -8.77 0.18 14.06
N ILE A 8 -8.10 -0.57 14.93
CA ILE A 8 -7.82 -0.17 16.31
C ILE A 8 -6.39 0.33 16.36
N PHE A 9 -6.21 1.57 16.81
CA PHE A 9 -4.91 2.19 17.07
C PHE A 9 -4.61 2.06 18.56
N HIS A 10 -3.77 1.09 18.92
CA HIS A 10 -3.26 0.93 20.27
C HIS A 10 -2.07 1.85 20.49
N LYS A 11 -2.18 2.77 21.47
CA LYS A 11 -1.04 3.61 21.86
C LYS A 11 -0.08 2.77 22.70
N ALA A 12 1.12 2.48 22.20
CA ALA A 12 2.08 1.69 22.95
C ALA A 12 2.67 2.47 24.14
N VAL A 13 3.04 1.74 25.19
CA VAL A 13 3.64 2.28 26.41
C VAL A 13 5.02 2.85 26.14
N GLU A 14 5.78 2.22 25.24
CA GLU A 14 7.13 2.62 24.83
C GLU A 14 7.17 3.81 23.86
N GLY A 15 6.06 4.12 23.19
CA GLY A 15 6.02 5.10 22.10
C GLY A 15 5.14 4.59 20.96
N GLY A 16 4.98 5.39 19.90
CA GLY A 16 4.31 4.88 18.68
C GLY A 16 2.87 4.41 18.83
N TYR A 17 2.43 3.67 17.83
CA TYR A 17 1.12 3.05 17.72
C TYR A 17 1.25 1.67 17.08
N VAL A 18 0.49 0.71 17.60
CA VAL A 18 0.21 -0.56 16.91
C VAL A 18 -1.19 -0.46 16.33
N VAL A 19 -1.34 -0.77 15.05
CA VAL A 19 -2.61 -0.70 14.33
C VAL A 19 -3.06 -2.10 14.00
N VAL A 20 -4.26 -2.48 14.45
CA VAL A 20 -4.84 -3.81 14.27
C VAL A 20 -6.10 -3.71 13.41
N PHE A 21 -6.24 -4.64 12.46
CA PHE A 21 -7.40 -4.73 11.56
C PHE A 21 -8.25 -5.96 11.88
N PRO A 22 -9.38 -5.80 12.61
CA PRO A 22 -10.23 -6.93 12.98
C PRO A 22 -10.76 -7.74 11.79
N ASP A 23 -11.10 -7.05 10.70
CA ASP A 23 -11.66 -7.67 9.49
C ASP A 23 -10.60 -8.31 8.57
N LEU A 24 -9.31 -8.05 8.83
CA LEU A 24 -8.18 -8.57 8.06
C LEU A 24 -7.38 -9.57 8.92
N ASN A 25 -8.08 -10.57 9.46
CA ASN A 25 -7.53 -11.63 10.32
C ASN A 25 -6.83 -11.13 11.60
N ASN A 26 -7.28 -10.01 12.17
CA ASN A 26 -6.62 -9.34 13.30
C ASN A 26 -5.14 -9.05 13.03
N GLY A 27 -4.75 -8.88 11.76
CA GLY A 27 -3.39 -8.55 11.42
C GLY A 27 -3.03 -7.14 11.89
N ALA A 28 -1.73 -6.93 12.08
CA ALA A 28 -1.22 -5.73 12.72
C ALA A 28 -0.03 -5.14 11.98
N THR A 29 0.13 -3.84 12.16
CA THR A 29 1.28 -3.04 11.73
C THR A 29 1.58 -1.98 12.80
N GLN A 30 2.62 -1.17 12.62
CA GLN A 30 3.00 -0.17 13.62
C GLN A 30 3.67 1.05 12.98
N GLY A 31 3.73 2.15 13.73
CA GLY A 31 4.50 3.35 13.39
C GLY A 31 4.86 4.15 14.63
N GLU A 32 5.95 4.91 14.57
CA GLU A 32 6.46 5.72 15.69
C GLU A 32 5.62 6.99 15.91
N THR A 33 5.01 7.51 14.85
CA THR A 33 4.06 8.61 14.87
C THR A 33 2.67 8.16 14.43
N LEU A 34 1.66 9.02 14.59
CA LEU A 34 0.32 8.71 14.12
C LEU A 34 0.28 8.69 12.59
N GLU A 35 0.98 9.62 11.96
CA GLU A 35 1.11 9.74 10.51
C GLU A 35 1.74 8.48 9.93
N GLU A 36 2.87 8.04 10.47
CA GLU A 36 3.54 6.81 10.06
C GLU A 36 2.64 5.59 10.30
N ALA A 37 1.95 5.52 11.44
CA ALA A 37 1.04 4.42 11.73
C ALA A 37 -0.12 4.35 10.72
N ILE A 38 -0.62 5.49 10.24
CA ILE A 38 -1.64 5.54 9.18
C ILE A 38 -1.05 5.10 7.84
N GLU A 39 0.14 5.57 7.47
CA GLU A 39 0.82 5.14 6.24
C GLU A 39 1.06 3.63 6.23
N MET A 40 1.56 3.09 7.34
CA MET A 40 1.80 1.66 7.52
C MET A 40 0.49 0.86 7.54
N ALA A 41 -0.59 1.42 8.07
CA ALA A 41 -1.92 0.82 8.03
C ALA A 41 -2.48 0.77 6.60
N GLN A 42 -2.26 1.80 5.79
CA GLN A 42 -2.61 1.81 4.37
C GLN A 42 -1.81 0.77 3.58
N ASP A 43 -0.50 0.69 3.81
CA ASP A 43 0.35 -0.32 3.17
C ASP A 43 -0.07 -1.75 3.55
N TYR A 44 -0.43 -1.97 4.82
CA TYR A 44 -0.96 -3.25 5.28
C TYR A 44 -2.23 -3.66 4.52
N ILE A 45 -3.22 -2.76 4.41
CA ILE A 45 -4.45 -3.01 3.62
C ILE A 45 -4.09 -3.37 2.18
N GLY A 46 -3.21 -2.58 1.56
CA GLY A 46 -2.79 -2.76 0.18
C GLY A 46 -2.16 -4.11 -0.05
N THR A 47 -1.19 -4.48 0.79
CA THR A 47 -0.51 -5.77 0.76
C THR A 47 -1.49 -6.93 0.97
N TYR A 48 -2.34 -6.85 2.00
CA TYR A 48 -3.28 -7.92 2.34
C TYR A 48 -4.28 -8.21 1.21
N LEU A 49 -4.75 -7.17 0.53
CA LEU A 49 -5.77 -7.28 -0.52
C LEU A 49 -5.19 -7.42 -1.93
N TYR A 50 -3.87 -7.34 -2.08
CA TYR A 50 -3.20 -7.19 -3.37
C TYR A 50 -3.56 -8.30 -4.37
N ASP A 51 -3.35 -9.55 -3.99
CA ASP A 51 -3.57 -10.70 -4.86
C ASP A 51 -5.04 -10.91 -5.18
N ASP A 52 -5.92 -10.74 -4.19
CA ASP A 52 -7.36 -10.90 -4.40
C ASP A 52 -7.91 -9.81 -5.32
N PHE A 53 -7.43 -8.57 -5.18
CA PHE A 53 -7.74 -7.48 -6.09
C PHE A 53 -7.25 -7.76 -7.52
N LEU A 54 -6.01 -8.23 -7.70
CA LEU A 54 -5.46 -8.55 -9.03
C LEU A 54 -6.20 -9.69 -9.74
N ASN A 55 -6.66 -10.68 -8.98
CA ASN A 55 -7.38 -11.84 -9.51
C ASN A 55 -8.90 -11.61 -9.60
N GLY A 56 -9.40 -10.42 -9.27
CA GLY A 56 -10.83 -10.09 -9.31
C GLY A 56 -11.68 -10.90 -8.33
N LYS A 57 -11.09 -11.36 -7.22
CA LYS A 57 -11.80 -12.05 -6.16
C LYS A 57 -12.55 -11.05 -5.27
N GLU A 58 -13.55 -11.56 -4.54
CA GLU A 58 -14.27 -10.77 -3.56
C GLU A 58 -13.36 -10.41 -2.38
N LEU A 59 -13.31 -9.13 -2.01
CA LEU A 59 -12.51 -8.65 -0.88
C LEU A 59 -13.28 -8.84 0.45
N PRO A 60 -12.58 -9.04 1.58
CA PRO A 60 -13.20 -9.14 2.89
C PRO A 60 -14.14 -7.96 3.15
N LYS A 61 -15.33 -8.22 3.68
CA LYS A 61 -16.29 -7.15 3.97
C LYS A 61 -15.86 -6.38 5.21
N ALA A 62 -15.75 -5.06 5.08
CA ALA A 62 -15.49 -4.19 6.22
C ALA A 62 -16.68 -4.15 7.19
N SER A 63 -16.38 -4.30 8.48
CA SER A 63 -17.31 -4.08 9.56
C SER A 63 -17.62 -2.60 9.72
N ARG A 64 -18.78 -2.33 10.33
CA ARG A 64 -19.14 -0.98 10.79
C ARG A 64 -18.23 -0.57 11.94
N ILE A 65 -17.63 0.62 11.88
CA ILE A 65 -16.71 1.10 12.94
C ILE A 65 -17.38 1.14 14.32
N GLU A 66 -18.69 1.38 14.39
CA GLU A 66 -19.46 1.42 15.63
C GLU A 66 -19.48 0.05 16.36
N ASN A 67 -19.28 -1.03 15.60
CA ASN A 67 -19.21 -2.39 16.10
C ASN A 67 -17.80 -2.79 16.55
N ILE A 68 -16.77 -2.01 16.22
CA ILE A 68 -15.41 -2.27 16.67
C ILE A 68 -15.27 -1.79 18.10
N LYS A 69 -14.94 -2.71 19.00
CA LYS A 69 -14.69 -2.45 20.41
C LYS A 69 -13.22 -2.66 20.71
N ILE A 70 -12.67 -1.75 21.50
CA ILE A 70 -11.34 -1.91 22.06
C ILE A 70 -11.52 -2.62 23.40
N ASN A 71 -11.09 -3.87 23.47
CA ASN A 71 -11.07 -4.64 24.70
C ASN A 71 -9.61 -4.90 25.03
N PHE A 72 -9.21 -4.60 26.26
CA PHE A 72 -7.87 -4.90 26.75
C PHE A 72 -7.93 -6.07 27.72
N GLU A 73 -7.15 -7.11 27.45
CA GLU A 73 -6.86 -8.13 28.45
C GLU A 73 -5.91 -7.55 29.52
N GLU A 74 -5.90 -8.15 30.71
CA GLU A 74 -5.13 -7.62 31.86
C GLU A 74 -3.62 -7.54 31.55
N GLY A 75 -3.09 -8.48 30.76
CA GLY A 75 -1.69 -8.48 30.31
C GLY A 75 -1.39 -7.44 29.22
N GLU A 76 -2.37 -7.01 28.42
CA GLU A 76 -2.15 -6.04 27.34
C GLU A 76 -1.92 -4.62 27.87
N LYS A 77 -2.35 -4.34 29.10
CA LYS A 77 -2.14 -3.05 29.77
C LYS A 77 -0.67 -2.76 30.10
N GLU A 78 0.19 -3.78 30.07
CA GLU A 78 1.65 -3.62 30.16
C GLU A 78 2.23 -3.00 28.88
N TYR A 79 1.60 -3.28 27.73
CA TYR A 79 2.09 -2.87 26.41
C TYR A 79 1.35 -1.66 25.85
N TYR A 80 0.08 -1.47 26.21
CA TYR A 80 -0.79 -0.44 25.63
C TYR A 80 -1.41 0.49 26.66
N ARG A 81 -1.64 1.74 26.22
CA ARG A 81 -2.33 2.78 26.97
C ARG A 81 -3.80 2.80 26.58
N GLU A 82 -4.64 2.15 27.38
CA GLU A 82 -6.09 2.03 27.16
C GLU A 82 -6.77 3.39 26.91
N ASN A 83 -6.48 4.40 27.73
CA ASN A 83 -7.07 5.73 27.63
C ASN A 83 -6.57 6.58 26.45
N LYS A 84 -5.58 6.10 25.69
CA LYS A 84 -5.03 6.78 24.51
C LYS A 84 -5.20 5.98 23.22
N SER A 85 -5.77 4.79 23.31
CA SER A 85 -6.06 3.94 22.17
C SER A 85 -7.44 4.28 21.63
N PHE A 86 -7.63 4.20 20.31
CA PHE A 86 -8.86 4.63 19.65
C PHE A 86 -9.12 3.81 18.38
N THR A 87 -10.34 3.87 17.87
CA THR A 87 -10.69 3.30 16.56
C THR A 87 -10.75 4.38 15.50
N SER A 88 -10.35 4.04 14.28
CA SER A 88 -10.46 4.94 13.13
C SER A 88 -10.71 4.14 11.85
N LEU A 89 -11.17 4.83 10.81
CA LEU A 89 -11.25 4.28 9.46
C LEU A 89 -9.94 4.55 8.72
N VAL A 90 -9.43 3.53 8.04
CA VAL A 90 -8.27 3.64 7.15
C VAL A 90 -8.73 3.32 5.75
N ASN A 91 -8.50 4.25 4.82
CA ASN A 91 -8.88 4.12 3.43
C ASN A 91 -7.66 3.92 2.52
N LEU A 92 -7.85 3.21 1.41
CA LEU A 92 -6.82 3.02 0.38
C LEU A 92 -7.46 3.00 -1.01
N ASP A 93 -6.81 3.63 -2.00
CA ASP A 93 -7.13 3.37 -3.40
C ASP A 93 -6.30 2.19 -3.93
N MET A 94 -6.93 1.03 -4.03
CA MET A 94 -6.27 -0.21 -4.49
C MET A 94 -5.69 -0.08 -5.91
N LYS A 95 -6.30 0.74 -6.78
CA LYS A 95 -5.79 0.88 -8.15
C LYS A 95 -4.47 1.62 -8.12
N ARG A 96 -4.43 2.76 -7.42
CA ARG A 96 -3.22 3.56 -7.25
C ARG A 96 -2.12 2.76 -6.56
N TYR A 97 -2.45 2.05 -5.49
CA TYR A 97 -1.49 1.21 -4.75
C TYR A 97 -0.85 0.15 -5.67
N VAL A 98 -1.67 -0.56 -6.46
CA VAL A 98 -1.16 -1.56 -7.40
C VAL A 98 -0.29 -0.94 -8.49
N ASP A 99 -0.66 0.22 -9.01
CA ASP A 99 0.12 0.94 -10.02
C ASP A 99 1.49 1.37 -9.46
N GLU A 100 1.53 1.82 -8.20
CA GLU A 100 2.76 2.13 -7.45
C GLU A 100 3.61 0.87 -7.19
N CYS A 101 3.01 -0.27 -6.84
CA CYS A 101 3.75 -1.53 -6.70
C CYS A 101 4.32 -2.04 -8.04
N LYS A 102 3.58 -1.83 -9.14
CA LYS A 102 3.98 -2.21 -10.51
C LYS A 102 4.95 -1.23 -11.16
N SER A 103 5.23 -0.08 -10.54
CA SER A 103 6.17 0.91 -11.09
C SER A 103 7.63 0.45 -11.02
N GLN A 104 7.90 -0.78 -10.56
CA GLN A 104 9.22 -1.41 -10.70
C GLN A 104 9.62 -1.47 -12.18
N THR A 105 10.79 -0.90 -12.48
CA THR A 105 11.34 -0.95 -13.85
C THR A 105 11.71 -2.39 -14.19
N VAL A 106 10.99 -2.98 -15.15
CA VAL A 106 11.32 -4.30 -15.70
C VAL A 106 12.29 -4.17 -16.87
N ARG A 107 13.42 -4.91 -16.84
CA ARG A 107 14.36 -4.94 -17.96
C ARG A 107 13.71 -5.60 -19.18
N LYS A 108 13.78 -4.92 -20.33
CA LYS A 108 13.37 -5.47 -21.63
C LYS A 108 14.55 -5.55 -22.57
N ASN A 109 14.65 -6.66 -23.30
CA ASN A 109 15.61 -6.83 -24.40
C ASN A 109 14.88 -6.47 -25.69
N VAL A 110 15.44 -5.53 -26.46
CA VAL A 110 14.86 -5.06 -27.72
C VAL A 110 15.89 -5.17 -28.84
N SER A 111 15.41 -5.36 -30.07
CA SER A 111 16.25 -5.40 -31.27
C SER A 111 15.98 -4.17 -32.12
N ILE A 112 17.05 -3.44 -32.47
CA ILE A 112 17.00 -2.25 -33.33
C ILE A 112 18.12 -2.31 -34.37
N PRO A 113 17.98 -1.63 -35.53
CA PRO A 113 19.06 -1.54 -36.51
C PRO A 113 20.33 -0.94 -35.90
N SER A 114 21.50 -1.50 -36.27
CA SER A 114 22.79 -1.07 -35.74
C SER A 114 23.06 0.43 -35.96
N TRP A 115 22.72 0.95 -37.14
CA TRP A 115 22.87 2.38 -37.45
C TRP A 115 22.08 3.28 -36.50
N LEU A 116 20.91 2.83 -36.02
CA LEU A 116 20.06 3.58 -35.12
C LEU A 116 20.62 3.58 -33.70
N ASN A 117 21.11 2.44 -33.23
CA ASN A 117 21.80 2.32 -31.95
C ASN A 117 23.00 3.28 -31.88
N GLU A 118 23.86 3.29 -32.90
CA GLU A 118 25.03 4.16 -32.94
C GLU A 118 24.66 5.64 -32.97
N LYS A 119 23.64 6.01 -33.78
CA LYS A 119 23.15 7.39 -33.82
C LYS A 119 22.57 7.83 -32.48
N ALA A 120 21.79 6.98 -31.82
CA ALA A 120 21.19 7.29 -30.51
C ALA A 120 22.24 7.42 -29.40
N LYS A 121 23.24 6.53 -29.37
CA LYS A 121 24.37 6.62 -28.42
C LYS A 121 25.17 7.92 -28.57
N ARG A 122 25.49 8.33 -29.80
CA ARG A 122 26.22 9.58 -30.08
C ARG A 122 25.48 10.83 -29.61
N ASN A 123 24.16 10.76 -29.55
CA ASN A 123 23.30 11.86 -29.08
C ASN A 123 22.89 11.70 -27.61
N ASN A 124 23.50 10.77 -26.84
CA ASN A 124 23.16 10.49 -25.44
C ASN A 124 21.68 10.20 -25.19
N ILE A 125 21.01 9.52 -26.13
CA ILE A 125 19.60 9.17 -25.98
C ILE A 125 19.45 8.04 -24.95
N ASN A 126 18.53 8.23 -24.00
CA ASN A 126 18.12 7.18 -23.07
C ASN A 126 17.05 6.28 -23.73
N PHE A 127 17.49 5.11 -24.21
CA PHE A 127 16.60 4.13 -24.85
C PHE A 127 15.44 3.69 -23.96
N SER A 128 15.65 3.57 -22.64
CA SER A 128 14.60 3.17 -21.70
C SER A 128 13.51 4.22 -21.62
N ASN A 129 13.89 5.50 -21.51
CA ASN A 129 12.93 6.60 -21.43
C ASN A 129 12.13 6.74 -22.72
N ILE A 130 12.79 6.71 -23.89
CA ILE A 130 12.10 6.79 -25.18
C ILE A 130 11.11 5.63 -25.37
N LEU A 131 11.50 4.42 -24.97
CA LEU A 131 10.59 3.26 -25.03
C LEU A 131 9.38 3.45 -24.11
N GLN A 132 9.59 3.95 -22.88
CA GLN A 132 8.52 4.22 -21.94
C GLN A 132 7.56 5.31 -22.46
N GLU A 133 8.08 6.42 -22.97
CA GLU A 133 7.29 7.51 -23.56
C GLU A 133 6.47 7.02 -24.77
N ALA A 134 7.09 6.26 -25.68
CA ALA A 134 6.39 5.73 -26.84
C ALA A 134 5.28 4.74 -26.44
N LEU A 135 5.52 3.88 -25.45
CA LEU A 135 4.50 2.96 -24.93
C LEU A 135 3.36 3.70 -24.24
N LYS A 136 3.67 4.71 -23.43
CA LYS A 136 2.70 5.60 -22.79
C LYS A 136 1.80 6.28 -23.82
N GLN A 137 2.39 6.85 -24.87
CA GLN A 137 1.67 7.48 -25.96
C GLN A 137 0.73 6.50 -26.70
N GLU A 138 1.23 5.31 -27.04
CA GLU A 138 0.43 4.29 -27.75
C GLU A 138 -0.73 3.76 -26.90
N LEU A 139 -0.54 3.68 -25.58
CA LEU A 139 -1.54 3.18 -24.64
C LEU A 139 -2.47 4.27 -24.08
N GLY A 140 -2.24 5.54 -24.40
CA GLY A 140 -3.02 6.66 -23.86
C GLY A 140 -2.84 6.86 -22.35
N ILE A 141 -1.61 6.67 -21.85
CA ILE A 141 -1.24 6.79 -20.43
C ILE A 141 -0.31 8.00 -20.28
N ASP A 142 -0.63 8.93 -19.36
CA ASP A 142 0.21 10.09 -19.03
C ASP A 142 1.44 9.72 -18.16
#